data_AF-G0JTS0-F1
#
_entry.id   AF-G0JTS0-F1
#
_cell.length_a   1.000
_cell.length_b   1.000
_cell.length_c   1.000
_cell.angle_alpha   90.00
_cell.angle_beta   90.00
_cell.angle_gamma   90.00
#
_symmetry.space_group_name_H-M   'P 1'
#
loop_
_entity.id
_entity.type
_entity.pdbx_description
1 polymer ?
#
loop_
_entity_poly.entity_id
_entity_poly.type
_entity_poly.pdbx_seq_one_letter_code
_entity_poly.pdbx_strand_id
1 'polypeptide(L)'
;MIPLVPGDIWCHHAYYRDAQNNCRRKYLLVLSDVPGSGDGLVAVFTTKSNGLNTNPPCSLGNPREGYYVGVPGGVLTQESWVAFDSLDFLDEIEVNSLVKVSRTIPTPLLCRVLRCLLQSSDITNLQARHIGNTVARLGCP
;
A
#
# COMPACT_ATOMS: atom_id res chain seq x y z
N MET A 1 9.05 13.61 -14.05
CA MET A 1 8.94 12.74 -12.87
C MET A 1 7.57 12.95 -12.25
N ILE A 2 6.76 11.89 -12.14
CA ILE A 2 5.49 11.95 -11.42
C ILE A 2 5.81 11.54 -9.98
N PRO A 3 5.69 12.44 -8.99
CA PRO A 3 6.01 12.10 -7.61
C PRO A 3 4.99 11.09 -7.07
N LEU A 4 5.48 10.08 -6.34
CA LEU A 4 4.63 9.28 -5.48
C LEU A 4 4.16 10.15 -4.32
N VAL A 5 2.84 10.16 -4.06
CA VAL A 5 2.26 10.88 -2.92
C VAL A 5 1.60 9.87 -1.99
N PRO A 6 1.94 9.85 -0.69
CA PRO A 6 1.30 8.94 0.26
C PRO A 6 -0.23 9.03 0.21
N GLY A 7 -0.87 7.87 0.14
CA GLY A 7 -2.32 7.74 -0.01
C GLY A 7 -2.78 7.55 -1.46
N ASP A 8 -1.93 7.85 -2.44
CA ASP A 8 -2.28 7.62 -3.84
C ASP A 8 -2.43 6.14 -4.14
N ILE A 9 -3.33 5.84 -5.08
CA ILE A 9 -3.54 4.50 -5.60
C ILE A 9 -2.96 4.44 -7.01
N TRP A 10 -2.11 3.46 -7.25
CA TRP A 10 -1.47 3.24 -8.55
C TRP A 10 -1.80 1.84 -9.08
N CYS A 11 -1.83 1.69 -10.40
CA CYS A 11 -2.08 0.42 -11.07
C CYS A 11 -0.81 -0.10 -11.73
N HIS A 12 -0.40 -1.30 -11.36
CA HIS A 12 0.64 -2.06 -12.04
C HIS A 12 -0.03 -3.09 -12.98
N HIS A 13 0.02 -2.89 -14.30
CA HIS A 13 -0.70 -3.72 -15.27
C HIS A 13 -0.15 -5.15 -15.41
N ALA A 14 1.15 -5.32 -15.19
CA ALA A 14 1.85 -6.60 -15.32
C ALA A 14 2.60 -6.98 -14.04
N TYR A 15 1.93 -6.92 -12.88
CA TYR A 15 2.58 -7.10 -11.56
C TYR A 15 3.19 -8.50 -11.41
N TYR A 16 2.50 -9.51 -11.93
CA TYR A 16 3.02 -10.87 -12.00
C TYR A 16 2.40 -11.61 -13.18
N ARG A 17 3.01 -12.74 -13.54
CA ARG A 17 2.46 -13.68 -14.53
C ARG A 17 1.83 -14.86 -13.80
N ASP A 18 0.62 -15.24 -14.22
CA ASP A 18 -0.02 -16.44 -13.69
C ASP A 18 0.56 -17.72 -14.33
N ALA A 19 0.05 -18.88 -13.92
CA ALA A 19 0.47 -20.18 -14.43
C ALA A 19 0.22 -20.36 -15.95
N GLN A 20 -0.64 -19.53 -16.54
CA GLN A 20 -0.94 -19.50 -17.98
C GLN A 20 -0.16 -18.39 -18.70
N ASN A 21 0.86 -17.82 -18.05
CA ASN A 21 1.73 -16.77 -18.57
C ASN A 21 1.02 -15.42 -18.84
N ASN A 22 -0.19 -15.22 -18.32
CA ASN A 22 -0.92 -13.96 -18.48
C ASN A 22 -0.47 -12.93 -17.45
N CYS A 23 -0.28 -11.69 -17.90
CA CYS A 23 -0.03 -10.56 -17.02
C CYS A 23 -1.25 -10.29 -16.14
N ARG A 24 -1.04 -10.20 -14.83
CA ARG A 24 -2.06 -9.87 -13.85
C ARG A 24 -1.80 -8.50 -13.26
N ARG A 25 -2.87 -7.69 -13.22
CA ARG A 25 -2.81 -6.35 -12.63
C ARG A 25 -2.92 -6.41 -11.12
N LYS A 26 -2.27 -5.45 -10.46
CA LYS A 26 -2.46 -5.15 -9.04
C LYS A 26 -2.60 -3.64 -8.85
N TYR A 27 -3.28 -3.27 -7.77
CA TYR A 27 -3.35 -1.89 -7.32
C TYR A 27 -2.47 -1.74 -6.10
N LEU A 28 -1.74 -0.64 -6.03
CA LEU A 28 -0.74 -0.33 -5.03
C LEU A 28 -1.17 0.92 -4.28
N LEU A 29 -1.05 0.89 -2.95
CA LEU A 29 -1.15 2.06 -2.10
C LEU A 29 0.26 2.62 -1.86
N VAL A 30 0.46 3.90 -2.13
CA VAL A 30 1.68 4.60 -1.73
C VAL A 30 1.63 4.85 -0.22
N LEU A 31 2.60 4.32 0.51
CA LEU A 31 2.72 4.46 1.96
C LEU A 31 3.72 5.54 2.35
N SER A 32 4.77 5.72 1.56
CA SER A 32 5.81 6.73 1.77
C SER A 32 6.49 7.06 0.44
N ASP A 33 6.91 8.31 0.28
CA ASP A 33 7.84 8.75 -0.76
C ASP A 33 9.26 8.87 -0.19
N VAL A 34 10.25 8.75 -1.07
CA VAL A 34 11.64 9.08 -0.79
C VAL A 34 11.94 10.45 -1.40
N PRO A 35 12.11 11.51 -0.58
CA PRO A 35 12.29 12.86 -1.10
C PRO A 35 13.51 12.96 -2.02
N GLY A 36 13.27 13.45 -3.24
CA GLY A 36 14.33 13.76 -4.21
C GLY A 36 14.81 12.60 -5.09
N SER A 37 14.42 11.35 -4.83
CA SER A 37 14.77 10.22 -5.71
C SER A 37 13.64 9.79 -6.65
N GLY A 38 12.39 10.07 -6.30
CA GLY A 38 11.22 9.56 -7.05
C GLY A 38 10.79 8.17 -6.62
N ASP A 39 11.54 7.54 -5.72
CA ASP A 39 11.23 6.22 -5.16
C ASP A 39 10.12 6.32 -4.11
N GLY A 40 9.55 5.18 -3.74
CA GLY A 40 8.59 5.12 -2.65
C GLY A 40 8.28 3.73 -2.15
N LEU A 41 7.80 3.67 -0.92
CA LEU A 41 7.31 2.45 -0.30
C LEU A 41 5.84 2.26 -0.63
N VAL A 42 5.49 1.11 -1.17
CA VAL A 42 4.12 0.74 -1.54
C VAL A 42 3.69 -0.56 -0.90
N ALA A 43 2.38 -0.81 -0.89
CA ALA A 43 1.80 -2.12 -0.57
C ALA A 43 0.60 -2.44 -1.48
N VAL A 44 0.34 -3.72 -1.73
CA VAL A 44 -0.72 -4.18 -2.63
C VAL A 44 -2.09 -4.14 -1.96
N PHE A 45 -3.09 -3.65 -2.69
CA PHE A 45 -4.50 -3.91 -2.38
C PHE A 45 -4.89 -5.33 -2.76
N THR A 46 -5.58 -6.02 -1.86
CA THR A 46 -6.20 -7.33 -2.09
C THR A 46 -7.69 -7.28 -1.80
N THR A 47 -8.49 -7.92 -2.65
CA THR A 47 -9.92 -8.17 -2.40
C THR A 47 -10.17 -9.55 -1.81
N LYS A 48 -9.12 -10.38 -1.72
CA LYS A 48 -9.15 -11.67 -1.02
C LYS A 48 -8.58 -11.46 0.38
N SER A 49 -9.39 -11.69 1.41
CA SER A 49 -8.97 -11.53 2.80
C SER A 49 -7.89 -12.52 3.20
N ASN A 50 -8.02 -13.81 2.83
CA ASN A 50 -7.09 -14.88 3.17
C ASN A 50 -6.64 -14.86 4.65
N GLY A 51 -7.58 -14.63 5.57
CA GLY A 51 -7.34 -14.54 7.01
C GLY A 51 -7.20 -13.12 7.58
N LEU A 52 -7.29 -12.08 6.73
CA LEU A 52 -7.40 -10.69 7.19
C LEU A 52 -8.80 -10.38 7.73
N ASN A 53 -8.85 -9.68 8.86
CA ASN A 53 -10.10 -9.31 9.53
C ASN A 53 -10.67 -8.00 8.98
N THR A 54 -11.98 -7.82 9.08
CA THR A 54 -12.64 -6.52 8.88
C THR A 54 -12.80 -5.75 10.20
N ASN A 55 -12.93 -6.48 11.31
CA ASN A 55 -13.04 -5.93 12.66
C ASN A 55 -12.30 -6.83 13.68
N PRO A 56 -11.24 -6.33 14.37
CA PRO A 56 -10.60 -5.04 14.17
C PRO A 56 -9.99 -4.92 12.75
N PRO A 57 -9.91 -3.72 12.16
CA PRO A 57 -9.41 -3.55 10.80
C PRO A 57 -7.90 -3.80 10.68
N CYS A 58 -7.16 -3.59 11.76
CA CYS A 58 -5.74 -3.91 11.85
C CYS A 58 -5.57 -5.41 12.19
N SER A 59 -5.04 -6.18 11.25
CA SER A 59 -4.71 -7.60 11.44
C SER A 59 -3.20 -7.72 11.55
N LEU A 60 -2.71 -8.18 12.71
CA LEU A 60 -1.30 -8.44 13.00
C LEU A 60 -1.14 -9.91 13.40
N GLY A 61 0.01 -10.51 13.09
CA GLY A 61 0.28 -11.93 13.29
C GLY A 61 -0.36 -12.86 12.24
N ASN A 62 -0.55 -14.12 12.64
CA ASN A 62 -0.93 -15.20 11.74
C ASN A 62 -2.42 -15.16 11.34
N PRO A 63 -2.80 -15.61 10.12
CA PRO A 63 -1.91 -16.13 9.06
C PRO A 63 -1.32 -15.03 8.17
N ARG A 64 -1.79 -13.78 8.30
CA ARG A 64 -1.39 -12.67 7.44
C ARG A 64 -1.64 -11.34 8.12
N GLU A 65 -0.77 -10.38 7.84
CA GLU A 65 -0.86 -9.02 8.33
C GLU A 65 -1.40 -8.05 7.28
N GLY A 66 -2.20 -7.08 7.73
CA GLY A 66 -2.76 -6.09 6.83
C GLY A 66 -3.80 -5.20 7.50
N TYR A 67 -4.36 -4.28 6.72
CA TYR A 67 -5.37 -3.34 7.19
C TYR A 67 -6.60 -3.32 6.27
N TYR A 68 -7.78 -3.51 6.83
CA TYR A 68 -9.05 -3.37 6.10
C TYR A 68 -9.38 -1.91 5.83
N VAL A 69 -9.54 -1.55 4.55
CA VAL A 69 -9.79 -0.17 4.10
C VAL A 69 -11.22 0.07 3.62
N GLY A 70 -12.10 -0.92 3.72
CA GLY A 70 -13.44 -0.84 3.16
C GLY A 70 -13.43 -0.91 1.63
N VAL A 71 -14.31 -0.14 0.99
CA VAL A 71 -14.35 0.02 -0.47
C VAL A 71 -13.71 1.36 -0.84
N PRO A 72 -12.45 1.38 -1.35
CA PRO A 72 -11.79 2.65 -1.70
C PRO A 72 -12.51 3.42 -2.81
N GLY A 73 -13.25 2.69 -3.65
CA GLY A 73 -14.05 3.21 -4.76
C GLY A 73 -13.25 3.47 -6.04
N GLY A 74 -13.92 4.02 -7.05
CA GLY A 74 -13.32 4.18 -8.38
C GLY A 74 -13.20 2.83 -9.06
N VAL A 75 -11.98 2.45 -9.46
CA VAL A 75 -11.70 1.11 -10.03
C VAL A 75 -11.65 0.00 -8.97
N LEU A 76 -11.59 0.35 -7.68
CA LEU A 76 -11.64 -0.57 -6.55
C LEU A 76 -13.05 -0.58 -5.96
N THR A 77 -13.95 -1.34 -6.60
CA THR A 77 -15.39 -1.40 -6.24
C THR A 77 -15.73 -2.48 -5.21
N GLN A 78 -14.72 -3.22 -4.73
CA GLN A 78 -14.87 -4.30 -3.76
C GLN A 78 -14.22 -3.90 -2.43
N GLU A 79 -14.69 -4.56 -1.37
CA GLU A 79 -13.99 -4.54 -0.09
C GLU A 79 -12.53 -4.97 -0.28
N SER A 80 -11.64 -4.20 0.35
CA SER A 80 -10.21 -4.33 0.13
C SER A 80 -9.42 -4.23 1.43
N TRP A 81 -8.27 -4.87 1.41
CA TRP A 81 -7.23 -4.76 2.43
C TRP A 81 -5.93 -4.29 1.80
N VAL A 82 -5.11 -3.59 2.58
CA VAL A 82 -3.70 -3.36 2.29
C VAL A 82 -2.93 -4.51 2.90
N ALA A 83 -2.21 -5.28 2.09
CA ALA A 83 -1.50 -6.46 2.55
C ALA A 83 -0.04 -6.13 2.90
N PHE A 84 0.36 -6.34 4.16
CA PHE A 84 1.67 -5.91 4.64
C PHE A 84 2.81 -6.84 4.20
N ASP A 85 2.51 -8.08 3.85
CA ASP A 85 3.44 -9.02 3.23
C ASP A 85 3.88 -8.64 1.80
N SER A 86 3.35 -7.54 1.26
CA SER A 86 3.63 -7.05 -0.09
C SER A 86 4.31 -5.69 -0.11
N LEU A 87 4.96 -5.31 0.99
CA LEU A 87 5.73 -4.08 1.08
C LEU A 87 6.92 -4.13 0.13
N ASP A 88 7.05 -3.09 -0.68
CA ASP A 88 8.16 -2.98 -1.62
C ASP A 88 8.59 -1.53 -1.83
N PHE A 89 9.89 -1.32 -2.05
CA PHE A 89 10.41 -0.04 -2.49
C PHE A 89 10.46 -0.04 -4.00
N LEU A 90 9.66 0.82 -4.62
CA LEU A 90 9.72 1.03 -6.06
C LEU A 90 10.74 2.10 -6.38
N ASP A 91 11.60 1.82 -7.36
CA ASP A 91 12.49 2.81 -7.93
C ASP A 91 11.80 3.70 -8.99
N GLU A 92 12.48 4.75 -9.45
CA GLU A 92 11.95 5.64 -10.49
C GLU A 92 11.52 4.90 -11.78
N ILE A 93 12.26 3.87 -12.21
CA ILE A 93 11.95 3.13 -13.44
C ILE A 93 10.64 2.36 -13.26
N GLU A 94 10.48 1.70 -12.13
CA GLU A 94 9.26 0.97 -11.77
C GLU A 94 8.07 1.92 -11.64
N VAL A 95 8.24 3.06 -10.97
CA VAL A 95 7.20 4.08 -10.83
C VAL A 95 6.72 4.59 -12.18
N ASN A 96 7.63 4.80 -13.14
CA ASN A 96 7.28 5.25 -14.49
C ASN A 96 6.48 4.19 -15.29
N SER A 97 6.51 2.92 -14.88
CA SER A 97 5.68 1.86 -15.48
C SER A 97 4.26 1.80 -14.91
N LEU A 98 4.01 2.50 -13.79
CA LEU A 98 2.73 2.51 -13.12
C LEU A 98 1.78 3.55 -13.71
N VAL A 99 0.48 3.29 -13.58
CA VAL A 99 -0.57 4.25 -13.94
C VAL A 99 -1.26 4.74 -12.68
N LYS A 100 -1.10 6.04 -12.36
CA LYS A 100 -1.82 6.65 -11.24
C LYS A 100 -3.32 6.56 -11.48
N VAL A 101 -4.03 5.97 -10.52
CA VAL A 101 -5.49 6.00 -10.47
C VAL A 101 -5.87 7.37 -9.89
N SER A 102 -6.85 8.08 -10.47
CA SER A 102 -7.23 9.44 -10.05
C SER A 102 -7.78 9.58 -8.61
N ARG A 103 -7.61 8.57 -7.76
CA ARG A 103 -8.16 8.52 -6.41
C ARG A 103 -7.07 8.24 -5.39
N THR A 104 -7.14 8.97 -4.29
CA THR A 104 -6.28 8.86 -3.11
C THR A 104 -7.17 8.40 -1.95
N ILE A 105 -6.68 7.53 -1.07
CA ILE A 105 -7.42 7.23 0.16
C ILE A 105 -7.40 8.46 1.10
N PRO A 106 -8.45 8.69 1.91
CA PRO A 106 -8.45 9.82 2.84
C PRO A 106 -7.30 9.75 3.83
N THR A 107 -6.65 10.89 4.13
CA THR A 107 -5.53 10.97 5.09
C THR A 107 -5.82 10.32 6.45
N PRO A 108 -7.01 10.47 7.08
CA PRO A 108 -7.32 9.77 8.32
C PRO A 108 -7.31 8.24 8.19
N LEU A 109 -7.72 7.71 7.03
CA LEU A 109 -7.65 6.28 6.75
C LEU A 109 -6.20 5.83 6.55
N LEU A 110 -5.42 6.58 5.77
CA LEU A 110 -3.99 6.32 5.59
C LEU A 110 -3.24 6.32 6.92
N CYS A 111 -3.49 7.30 7.79
CA CYS A 111 -2.87 7.36 9.12
C CYS A 111 -3.14 6.09 9.96
N ARG A 112 -4.36 5.54 9.89
CA ARG A 112 -4.68 4.28 10.58
C ARG A 112 -3.95 3.08 9.97
N VAL A 113 -3.81 3.03 8.65
CA VAL A 113 -3.01 2.00 7.96
C VAL A 113 -1.55 2.08 8.41
N LEU A 114 -0.93 3.27 8.34
CA LEU A 114 0.49 3.47 8.68
C LEU A 114 0.78 3.13 10.15
N ARG A 115 -0.12 3.49 11.07
CA ARG A 115 0.02 3.16 12.49
C ARG A 115 -0.13 1.68 12.79
N CYS A 116 -1.06 1.01 12.11
CA CYS A 116 -1.17 -0.44 12.18
C CYS A 116 0.12 -1.09 11.67
N LEU A 117 0.62 -0.63 10.52
CA LEU A 117 1.83 -1.14 9.91
C LEU A 117 3.07 -0.97 10.80
N LEU A 118 3.21 0.16 11.51
CA LEU A 118 4.31 0.37 12.46
C LEU A 118 4.32 -0.61 13.65
N GLN A 119 3.22 -1.32 13.90
CA GLN A 119 3.14 -2.37 14.92
C GLN A 119 3.49 -3.76 14.38
N SER A 120 3.62 -3.91 13.06
CA SER A 120 4.04 -5.15 12.42
C SER A 120 5.47 -5.50 12.84
N SER A 121 5.69 -6.79 13.15
CA SER A 121 7.04 -7.29 13.41
C SER A 121 7.82 -7.63 12.13
N ASP A 122 7.16 -7.60 10.97
CA ASP A 122 7.71 -8.03 9.68
C ASP A 122 8.19 -6.85 8.80
N ILE A 123 8.34 -5.66 9.39
CA ILE A 123 8.92 -4.51 8.70
C ILE A 123 10.39 -4.32 9.06
N THR A 124 11.19 -3.97 8.05
CA THR A 124 12.60 -3.59 8.26
C THR A 124 12.70 -2.22 8.94
N ASN A 125 13.84 -1.96 9.60
CA ASN A 125 14.14 -0.65 10.20
C ASN A 125 14.06 0.50 9.18
N LEU A 126 14.44 0.25 7.93
CA LEU A 126 14.37 1.25 6.87
C LEU A 126 12.91 1.58 6.52
N GLN A 127 12.07 0.56 6.29
CA GLN A 127 10.63 0.75 6.07
C GLN A 127 9.98 1.47 7.25
N ALA A 128 10.25 1.04 8.48
CA ALA A 128 9.73 1.67 9.69
C ALA A 128 10.09 3.16 9.77
N ARG A 129 11.33 3.53 9.42
CA ARG A 129 11.77 4.93 9.36
C ARG A 129 10.98 5.74 8.32
N HIS A 130 10.82 5.21 7.10
CA HIS A 130 10.07 5.90 6.05
C HIS A 130 8.58 6.04 6.37
N ILE A 131 7.98 5.03 7.00
CA ILE A 131 6.60 5.07 7.47
C ILE A 131 6.46 6.11 8.59
N GLY A 132 7.34 6.07 9.59
CA GLY A 132 7.36 7.01 10.71
C GLY A 132 7.52 8.47 10.27
N ASN A 133 8.41 8.75 9.31
CA ASN A 133 8.56 10.07 8.71
C ASN A 133 7.27 10.54 8.03
N THR A 134 6.58 9.65 7.31
CA THR A 134 5.30 9.97 6.68
C THR A 134 4.21 10.22 7.71
N VAL A 135 4.12 9.41 8.77
CA VAL A 135 3.20 9.62 9.90
C VAL A 135 3.39 11.01 10.52
N ALA A 136 4.65 11.40 10.77
CA ALA A 136 4.98 12.71 11.32
C ALA A 136 4.61 13.85 10.37
N ARG A 137 4.97 13.74 9.09
CA ARG A 137 4.70 14.76 8.07
C ARG A 137 3.20 14.96 7.81
N LEU A 138 2.40 13.88 7.86
CA LEU A 138 0.95 13.95 7.70
C LEU A 138 0.22 14.42 8.98
N GLY A 139 0.92 14.56 10.11
CA GLY A 139 0.32 14.94 11.38
C GLY A 139 -0.67 13.90 11.90
N CYS A 140 -0.39 12.61 11.69
CA CYS A 140 -1.30 11.54 12.07
C CYS A 140 -1.53 11.52 13.60
N PRO A 141 -2.79 11.65 14.07
CA PRO A 141 -3.17 11.76 15.48
C PRO A 141 -3.15 10.43 16.18
#